data_AF-A0A975Y8B4-F1
#
_entry.id   AF-A0A975Y8B4-F1
#
_cell.length_a   1.000
_cell.length_b   1.000
_cell.length_c   1.000
_cell.angle_alpha   90.00
_cell.angle_beta   90.00
_cell.angle_gamma   90.00
#
_symmetry.space_group_name_H-M   'P 1'
#
loop_
_entity.id
_entity.type
_entity.pdbx_description
1 polymer ?
#
loop_
_entity_poly.entity_id
_entity_poly.type
_entity_poly.pdbx_seq_one_letter_code
_entity_poly.pdbx_strand_id
1 'polypeptide(L)' 'MQKSEKAMRWGLRIHLFWYIVANVAQVALWGILTPDRFFWPLWSILGWGIGLVIHFWVIRSKSRSLARP' A
#
# COMPACT_ATOMS: atom_id res chain seq x y z
N MET A 1 21.16 6.43 -13.66
CA MET A 1 20.50 6.50 -12.34
C MET A 1 19.01 6.88 -12.40
N GLN A 2 18.54 7.79 -13.26
CA GLN A 2 17.11 8.20 -13.30
C GLN A 2 16.06 7.10 -13.62
N LYS A 3 16.40 6.07 -14.41
CA LYS A 3 15.43 5.00 -14.75
C LYS A 3 14.93 4.23 -13.52
N SER A 4 15.77 4.05 -12.49
CA SER A 4 15.40 3.28 -11.29
C SER A 4 14.46 4.04 -10.34
N GLU A 5 14.59 5.36 -10.23
CA GLU A 5 13.69 6.17 -9.40
C GLU A 5 12.26 6.21 -9.95
N LYS A 6 12.11 6.39 -11.27
CA LYS A 6 10.79 6.37 -11.91
C LYS A 6 10.11 5.02 -11.72
N ALA A 7 10.86 3.92 -11.88
CA ALA A 7 10.36 2.57 -11.65
C ALA A 7 9.93 2.35 -10.18
N MET A 8 10.73 2.80 -9.19
CA MET A 8 10.37 2.73 -7.77
C MET A 8 9.09 3.52 -7.45
N ARG A 9 8.96 4.75 -7.96
CA ARG A 9 7.74 5.57 -7.76
C ARG A 9 6.52 4.93 -8.41
N TRP A 10 6.69 4.30 -9.57
CA TRP A 10 5.63 3.55 -10.24
C TRP A 10 5.22 2.31 -9.43
N GLY A 11 6.19 1.56 -8.90
CA GLY A 11 5.93 0.43 -8.01
C GLY A 11 5.08 0.82 -6.81
N LEU A 12 5.43 1.93 -6.13
CA LEU A 12 4.64 2.47 -5.01
C LEU A 12 3.22 2.86 -5.41
N ARG A 13 3.05 3.51 -6.57
CA ARG A 13 1.72 3.89 -7.09
C ARG A 13 0.83 2.69 -7.34
N ILE A 14 1.37 1.63 -7.94
CA ILE A 14 0.63 0.39 -8.21
C ILE A 14 0.24 -0.29 -6.89
N HIS A 15 1.15 -0.36 -5.91
CA HIS A 15 0.84 -0.93 -4.60
C HIS A 15 -0.21 -0.11 -3.86
N LEU A 16 -0.12 1.22 -3.88
CA LEU A 16 -1.14 2.10 -3.28
C LEU A 16 -2.49 1.94 -3.97
N PHE A 17 -2.52 1.88 -5.31
CA PHE A 17 -3.74 1.69 -6.07
C PHE A 17 -4.43 0.38 -5.70
N TRP A 18 -3.70 -0.73 -5.73
CA TRP A 18 -4.25 -2.04 -5.37
C TRP A 18 -4.61 -2.15 -3.90
N TYR A 19 -3.86 -1.50 -3.01
CA TYR A 19 -4.22 -1.39 -1.59
C TYR A 19 -5.61 -0.75 -1.44
N ILE A 20 -5.88 0.37 -2.13
CA ILE A 20 -7.18 1.04 -2.05
C ILE A 20 -8.27 0.16 -2.68
N VAL A 21 -8.07 -0.30 -3.91
CA VAL A 21 -9.09 -1.08 -4.65
C VAL A 21 -9.46 -2.35 -3.91
N ALA A 22 -8.47 -3.13 -3.45
CA ALA A 22 -8.71 -4.39 -2.76
C ALA A 22 -9.42 -4.17 -1.41
N ASN A 23 -9.01 -3.18 -0.61
CA ASN A 23 -9.64 -2.93 0.68
C ASN A 23 -11.07 -2.38 0.52
N VAL A 24 -11.32 -1.49 -0.44
CA VAL A 24 -12.69 -1.02 -0.74
C VAL A 24 -13.59 -2.18 -1.16
N ALA A 25 -13.09 -3.07 -2.03
CA ALA A 25 -13.84 -4.26 -2.43
C ALA A 25 -14.14 -5.17 -1.23
N GLN A 26 -13.18 -5.39 -0.33
CA GLN A 26 -13.40 -6.18 0.89
C GLN A 26 -14.43 -5.54 1.82
N VAL A 27 -14.39 -4.21 2.01
CA VAL A 27 -15.37 -3.50 2.83
C VAL A 27 -16.77 -3.58 2.22
N ALA A 28 -16.88 -3.42 0.91
CA ALA A 28 -18.15 -3.58 0.21
C ALA A 28 -18.69 -5.01 0.35
N LEU A 29 -17.84 -6.03 0.15
CA LEU A 29 -18.22 -7.43 0.32
C LEU A 29 -18.63 -7.76 1.75
N TRP A 30 -17.91 -7.23 2.75
CA TRP A 30 -18.30 -7.40 4.16
C TRP A 30 -19.68 -6.80 4.42
N GLY A 31 -19.95 -5.58 3.93
CA GLY A 31 -21.24 -4.93 4.13
C GLY A 31 -22.41 -5.61 3.42
N ILE A 32 -22.16 -6.28 2.30
CA ILE A 32 -23.19 -6.99 1.53
C ILE A 32 -23.41 -8.42 2.06
N LEU A 33 -22.33 -9.14 2.38
CA LEU A 33 -22.38 -10.59 2.62
C LEU A 33 -22.32 -10.96 4.10
N THR A 34 -21.68 -10.15 4.93
CA THR A 34 -21.43 -10.48 6.35
C THR A 34 -21.55 -9.27 7.29
N PRO A 35 -22.62 -8.45 7.21
CA PRO A 35 -22.73 -7.19 7.97
C PRO A 35 -22.83 -7.40 9.49
N ASP A 36 -23.30 -8.56 9.93
CA ASP A 36 -23.46 -8.98 11.32
C ASP A 36 -22.17 -9.56 11.93
N ARG A 37 -21.17 -9.86 11.10
CA ARG A 37 -19.91 -10.46 11.55
C ARG A 37 -18.87 -9.41 11.87
N PHE A 38 -17.89 -9.83 12.66
CA PHE A 38 -16.67 -9.07 12.90
C PHE A 38 -16.10 -8.51 11.58
N PHE A 39 -15.61 -7.28 11.63
CA PHE A 39 -15.06 -6.54 10.50
C PHE A 39 -13.71 -7.13 10.05
N TRP A 40 -13.77 -8.27 9.38
CA TRP A 40 -12.61 -8.99 8.87
C TRP A 40 -11.75 -8.21 7.86
N PRO A 41 -12.25 -7.21 7.09
CA PRO A 41 -11.39 -6.38 6.25
C PRO A 41 -10.28 -5.66 7.03
N LEU A 42 -10.45 -5.47 8.35
CA LEU A 42 -9.44 -4.90 9.23
C LEU A 42 -8.07 -5.57 9.09
N TRP A 43 -8.04 -6.90 9.05
CA TRP A 43 -6.78 -7.64 8.99
C TRP A 43 -6.01 -7.37 7.69
N SER A 44 -6.73 -7.25 6.57
CA SER A 44 -6.13 -6.90 5.28
C SER A 44 -5.63 -5.47 5.26
N ILE A 45 -6.42 -4.52 5.79
CA ILE A 45 -6.03 -3.11 5.91
C ILE A 45 -4.74 -3.00 6.73
N LEU A 46 -4.69 -3.62 7.91
CA LEU A 46 -3.51 -3.56 8.78
C LEU A 46 -2.30 -4.29 8.17
N GLY A 47 -2.48 -5.53 7.72
CA GLY A 47 -1.38 -6.34 7.18
C GLY A 47 -0.76 -5.72 5.93
N TRP A 48 -1.58 -5.34 4.95
CA TRP A 48 -1.08 -4.73 3.73
C TRP A 48 -0.64 -3.27 3.96
N GLY A 49 -1.27 -2.57 4.90
CA GLY A 49 -0.93 -1.19 5.25
C GLY A 49 0.49 -1.08 5.80
N ILE A 50 0.89 -2.03 6.66
CA ILE A 50 2.28 -2.13 7.14
C ILE A 50 3.26 -2.31 5.97
N GLY A 51 2.95 -3.23 5.04
CA GLY A 51 3.77 -3.45 3.85
C GLY A 51 3.93 -2.20 2.98
N LEU A 52 2.83 -1.45 2.78
CA LEU A 52 2.82 -0.21 2.03
C LEU A 52 3.65 0.90 2.71
N VAL A 53 3.55 1.03 4.04
CA VAL A 53 4.36 1.99 4.83
C VAL A 53 5.84 1.66 4.73
N ILE A 54 6.22 0.39 4.85
CA ILE A 54 7.61 -0.05 4.68
C ILE A 54 8.09 0.31 3.26
N HIS A 55 7.29 0.05 2.23
CA HIS A 55 7.64 0.36 0.85
C HIS A 55 7.86 1.85 0.62
N PHE A 56 6.98 2.69 1.17
CA PHE A 56 7.11 4.14 1.16
C PHE A 56 8.41 4.58 1.85
N TRP A 57 8.72 4.01 3.01
CA TRP A 57 9.91 4.36 3.78
C TRP A 57 11.21 3.99 3.05
N VAL A 58 11.25 2.82 2.41
CA VAL A 58 12.40 2.38 1.59
C VAL A 58 12.66 3.36 0.45
N ILE A 59 11.61 3.78 -0.27
CA ILE A 59 11.73 4.74 -1.38
C ILE A 59 12.20 6.12 -0.87
N ARG A 60 11.66 6.57 0.27
CA ARG A 60 12.07 7.82 0.92
C ARG A 60 13.54 7.77 1.37
N SER A 61 13.99 6.65 1.94
CA SER A 61 15.37 6.48 2.43
C SER A 61 16.39 6.51 1.28
N LYS A 62 16.11 5.83 0.16
CA LYS A 62 16.97 5.88 -1.04
C LYS A 62 17.06 7.28 -1.63
N SER A 63 15.96 8.02 -1.63
CA SER A 63 15.95 9.42 -2.07
C SER A 63 16.79 10.32 -1.15
N ARG A 64 16.86 10.03 0.16
CA ARG A 64 17.72 10.75 1.11
C ARG A 64 19.20 10.40 0.97
N SER A 65 19.57 9.15 0.66
CA SER A 65 21.00 8.78 0.52
C SER A 65 21.63 9.36 -0.75
N LEU A 66 20.85 9.50 -1.83
CA LEU A 66 21.31 10.12 -3.08
C LEU A 66 21.47 11.65 -2.99
N ALA A 67 20.95 12.27 -1.92
CA ALA A 67 21.04 13.71 -1.67
C ALA A 67 22.17 14.09 -0.69
N ARG A 68 22.94 13.12 -0.18
CA ARG A 68 24.16 13.41 0.59
C ARG A 68 25.35 13.42 -0.39
N PRO A 69 26.06 14.56 -0.54
CA PRO A 69 27.26 14.67 -1.38
C PRO A 69 28.44 13.86 -0.81
#